data_AF-A0AAV2YVG4-F1
#
_entry.id   AF-A0AAV2YVG4-F1
#
_cell.length_a   1.000
_cell.length_b   1.000
_cell.length_c   1.000
_cell.angle_alpha   90.00
_cell.angle_beta   90.00
_cell.angle_gamma   90.00
#
_symmetry.space_group_name_H-M   'P 1'
#
loop_
_entity.id
_entity.type
_entity.pdbx_description
1 polymer ?
#
loop_
_entity_poly.entity_id
_entity_poly.type
_entity_poly.pdbx_seq_one_letter_code
_entity_poly.pdbx_strand_id
1 'polypeptide(L)'
;MSCRSVKTEPAAQPRRLKIFYRDEAFREKCASNTRRMLASARNCSNQNLLAMKALKYRKVFDRVKDLDAASLQDPSIDVSKCLGVEWCKV
;
A
#
# COMPACT_ATOMS: atom_id res chain seq x y z
N MET A 1 13.11 43.56 -4.27
CA MET A 1 12.19 42.44 -4.54
C MET A 1 13.02 41.18 -4.68
N SER A 2 12.97 40.28 -3.69
CA SER A 2 13.85 39.10 -3.60
C SER A 2 13.14 37.88 -4.16
N CYS A 3 13.57 37.38 -5.32
CA CYS A 3 13.07 36.13 -5.90
C CYS A 3 13.55 34.95 -5.05
N ARG A 4 12.66 34.44 -4.19
CA ARG A 4 12.90 33.23 -3.40
C ARG A 4 12.81 32.04 -4.36
N SER A 5 13.96 31.53 -4.78
CA SER A 5 14.07 30.30 -5.58
C SER A 5 13.41 29.16 -4.81
N VAL A 6 12.25 28.72 -5.26
CA VAL A 6 11.59 27.52 -4.74
C VAL A 6 12.42 26.35 -5.23
N LYS A 7 13.21 25.76 -4.33
CA LYS A 7 13.83 24.45 -4.58
C LYS A 7 12.70 23.45 -4.69
N THR A 8 12.34 23.07 -5.91
CA THR A 8 11.46 21.94 -6.17
C THR A 8 12.22 20.68 -5.76
N GLU A 9 12.03 20.25 -4.51
CA GLU A 9 12.42 18.92 -4.06
C GLU A 9 11.84 17.91 -5.07
N PRO A 10 12.66 17.02 -5.68
CA PRO A 10 12.12 16.03 -6.58
C PRO A 10 11.10 15.21 -5.80
N ALA A 11 9.85 15.22 -6.29
CA ALA A 11 8.75 14.48 -5.67
C ALA A 11 9.24 13.06 -5.40
N ALA A 12 9.45 12.74 -4.12
CA ALA A 12 10.13 11.53 -3.70
C ALA A 12 9.44 10.35 -4.41
N GLN A 13 10.17 9.69 -5.31
CA GLN A 13 9.60 8.58 -6.06
C GLN A 13 9.00 7.60 -5.05
N PRO A 14 7.74 7.18 -5.22
CA PRO A 14 7.14 6.18 -4.37
C PRO A 14 8.11 5.00 -4.23
N ARG A 15 8.47 4.61 -3.00
CA ARG A 15 9.29 3.42 -2.79
C ARG A 15 8.48 2.22 -3.31
N ARG A 16 8.78 1.78 -4.53
CA ARG A 16 8.11 0.66 -5.19
C ARG A 16 8.87 -0.62 -4.87
N LEU A 17 8.22 -1.57 -4.21
CA LEU A 17 8.77 -2.91 -4.00
C LEU A 17 8.42 -3.77 -5.20
N LYS A 18 9.45 -4.30 -5.86
CA LYS A 18 9.26 -5.30 -6.92
C LYS A 18 9.26 -6.69 -6.30
N ILE A 19 8.17 -7.44 -6.49
CA ILE A 19 8.08 -8.84 -6.09
C ILE A 19 8.08 -9.69 -7.35
N PHE A 20 9.11 -10.51 -7.48
CA PHE A 20 9.26 -11.46 -8.55
C PHE A 20 8.53 -12.76 -8.21
N TYR A 21 7.69 -13.26 -9.11
CA TYR A 21 6.87 -14.44 -8.86
C TYR A 21 6.75 -15.31 -10.12
N ARG A 22 6.57 -16.62 -9.91
CA ARG A 22 6.32 -17.60 -10.98
C ARG A 22 4.88 -18.13 -10.95
N ASP A 23 4.33 -18.29 -9.76
CA ASP A 23 3.02 -18.89 -9.52
C ASP A 23 1.94 -17.81 -9.37
N GLU A 24 0.91 -17.83 -10.22
CA GLU A 24 -0.22 -16.91 -10.13
C GLU A 24 -1.04 -17.15 -8.85
N ALA A 25 -1.15 -18.40 -8.39
CA ALA A 25 -1.87 -18.72 -7.15
C ALA A 25 -1.19 -18.06 -5.94
N PHE A 26 0.14 -17.94 -5.96
CA PHE A 26 0.88 -17.20 -4.93
C PHE A 26 0.55 -15.70 -4.95
N ARG A 27 0.48 -15.09 -6.13
CA ARG A 27 0.11 -13.68 -6.29
C ARG A 27 -1.31 -13.42 -5.80
N GLU A 28 -2.27 -14.25 -6.18
CA GLU A 28 -3.66 -14.16 -5.74
C GLU A 28 -3.80 -14.33 -4.23
N LYS A 29 -3.10 -15.30 -3.65
CA LYS A 29 -3.07 -15.51 -2.20
C LYS A 29 -2.53 -14.30 -1.45
N CYS A 30 -1.47 -13.67 -1.97
CA CYS A 30 -0.93 -12.44 -1.39
C CYS A 30 -1.93 -11.28 -1.46
N ALA A 31 -2.63 -11.13 -2.59
CA ALA A 31 -3.69 -10.12 -2.74
C ALA A 31 -4.83 -10.36 -1.73
N SER A 32 -5.33 -11.61 -1.62
CA SER A 32 -6.37 -12.00 -0.67
C SER A 32 -5.98 -11.73 0.79
N ASN A 33 -4.75 -12.12 1.17
CA ASN A 33 -4.22 -11.86 2.51
C ASN A 33 -4.10 -10.36 2.80
N THR A 34 -3.66 -9.59 1.81
CA THR A 34 -3.54 -8.13 1.94
C THR A 34 -4.90 -7.49 2.16
N ARG A 35 -5.93 -7.89 1.40
CA ARG A 35 -7.31 -7.42 1.61
C ARG A 35 -7.79 -7.73 3.02
N ARG A 36 -7.59 -8.96 3.50
CA ARG A 36 -7.94 -9.35 4.88
C ARG A 36 -7.20 -8.53 5.93
N MET A 37 -5.91 -8.29 5.74
CA MET A 37 -5.12 -7.45 6.64
C MET A 37 -5.67 -6.01 6.69
N LEU A 38 -5.94 -5.41 5.52
CA LEU A 38 -6.47 -4.05 5.43
C LEU A 38 -7.88 -3.91 6.00
N ALA A 39 -8.75 -4.92 5.79
CA ALA A 39 -10.07 -4.97 6.40
C ALA A 39 -9.96 -5.11 7.93
N SER A 40 -9.07 -5.99 8.41
CA SER A 40 -8.86 -6.21 9.85
C SER A 40 -8.27 -4.99 10.55
N ALA A 41 -7.40 -4.22 9.88
CA ALA A 41 -6.77 -3.02 10.42
C ALA A 41 -7.78 -1.93 10.85
N ARG A 42 -9.05 -2.03 10.42
CA ARG A 42 -10.15 -1.13 10.81
C ARG A 42 -10.75 -1.46 12.17
N ASN A 43 -10.58 -2.69 12.65
CA ASN A 43 -11.04 -3.09 13.98
C ASN A 43 -9.99 -2.69 15.02
N CYS A 44 -10.37 -2.24 16.22
CA CYS A 44 -9.40 -1.92 17.26
C CYS A 44 -8.87 -3.19 17.94
N SER A 45 -7.75 -3.72 17.46
CA SER A 45 -6.99 -4.79 18.14
C SER A 45 -5.49 -4.46 18.16
N ASN A 46 -4.73 -5.05 19.08
CA ASN A 46 -3.28 -4.84 19.17
C ASN A 46 -2.55 -5.18 17.86
N GLN A 47 -3.00 -6.20 17.12
CA GLN A 47 -2.45 -6.54 15.81
C GLN A 47 -2.74 -5.47 14.76
N ASN A 48 -3.89 -4.82 14.86
CA ASN A 48 -4.30 -3.77 13.93
C ASN A 48 -3.51 -2.48 14.15
N LEU A 49 -3.18 -2.16 15.40
CA LEU A 49 -2.24 -1.08 15.72
C LEU A 49 -0.84 -1.35 15.15
N LEU A 50 -0.37 -2.60 15.19
CA LEU A 50 0.90 -2.99 14.57
C LEU A 50 0.85 -2.86 13.04
N ALA A 51 -0.23 -3.32 12.40
CA ALA A 51 -0.45 -3.16 10.97
C ALA A 51 -0.48 -1.67 10.56
N MET A 52 -1.23 -0.85 11.29
CA MET A 52 -1.26 0.61 11.07
C MET A 52 0.12 1.25 11.27
N LYS A 53 0.85 0.87 12.32
CA LYS A 53 2.23 1.35 12.54
C LYS A 53 3.13 0.96 11.36
N ALA A 54 3.08 -0.29 10.90
CA ALA A 54 3.87 -0.76 9.75
C ALA A 54 3.56 0.05 8.48
N LEU A 55 2.28 0.34 8.20
CA LEU A 55 1.87 1.18 7.08
C LEU A 55 2.37 2.63 7.22
N LYS A 56 2.33 3.20 8.44
CA LYS A 56 2.86 4.55 8.74
C LYS A 56 4.37 4.62 8.54
N TYR A 57 5.13 3.63 9.04
CA TYR A 57 6.58 3.56 8.85
C TYR A 57 6.96 3.42 7.37
N ARG A 58 6.15 2.72 6.58
CA ARG A 58 6.35 2.60 5.13
C ARG A 58 5.93 3.85 4.33
N LYS A 59 5.35 4.88 4.96
CA LYS A 59 4.78 6.06 4.29
C LYS A 59 3.75 5.72 3.21
N VAL A 60 3.02 4.62 3.39
CA VAL A 60 1.92 4.20 2.50
C VAL A 60 0.55 4.33 3.17
N PHE A 61 0.52 4.67 4.47
CA PHE A 61 -0.71 4.82 5.23
C PHE A 61 -1.68 5.81 4.60
N ASP A 62 -1.20 6.96 4.12
CA ASP A 62 -2.08 7.99 3.52
C ASP A 62 -2.82 7.46 2.28
N ARG A 63 -2.16 6.64 1.45
CA ARG A 63 -2.77 6.00 0.27
C ARG A 63 -3.80 4.92 0.61
N VAL A 64 -3.65 4.32 1.79
CA VAL A 64 -4.52 3.25 2.29
C VAL A 64 -5.68 3.84 3.09
N LYS A 65 -5.48 4.98 3.75
CA LYS A 65 -6.50 5.68 4.54
C LYS A 65 -7.67 6.16 3.68
N ASP A 66 -7.38 6.53 2.44
CA ASP A 66 -8.38 7.00 1.47
C ASP A 66 -9.19 5.85 0.85
N LEU A 67 -8.77 4.59 1.01
CA LEU A 67 -9.57 3.43 0.62
C LEU A 67 -10.61 3.20 1.71
N ASP A 68 -11.89 3.13 1.35
CA ASP A 68 -12.96 2.73 2.26
C ASP A 68 -13.13 1.18 2.30
N ALA A 69 -13.99 0.69 3.20
CA ALA A 69 -14.12 -0.77 3.43
C ALA A 69 -14.77 -1.44 2.22
N ALA A 70 -15.62 -0.70 1.51
CA ALA A 70 -16.25 -1.12 0.28
C ALA A 70 -15.22 -1.26 -0.86
N SER A 71 -14.32 -0.29 -1.01
CA SER A 71 -13.22 -0.32 -1.99
C SER A 71 -12.29 -1.51 -1.77
N LEU A 72 -11.98 -1.87 -0.52
CA LEU A 72 -11.12 -3.02 -0.23
C LEU A 72 -11.77 -4.37 -0.62
N GLN A 73 -13.10 -4.43 -0.63
CA GLN A 73 -13.86 -5.61 -1.06
C GLN A 73 -13.97 -5.70 -2.58
N ASP A 74 -13.79 -4.60 -3.31
CA ASP A 74 -13.85 -4.59 -4.77
C ASP A 74 -12.68 -5.40 -5.38
N PRO A 75 -12.96 -6.51 -6.08
CA PRO A 75 -11.92 -7.32 -6.73
C PRO A 75 -11.13 -6.53 -7.77
N SER A 76 -11.70 -5.46 -8.33
CA SER A 76 -11.08 -4.62 -9.37
C SER A 76 -9.89 -3.82 -8.84
N ILE A 77 -9.84 -3.55 -7.53
CA ILE A 77 -8.78 -2.76 -6.92
C ILE A 77 -7.54 -3.61 -6.70
N ASP A 78 -6.42 -3.18 -7.30
CA ASP A 78 -5.11 -3.74 -7.02
C ASP A 78 -4.55 -3.17 -5.70
N VAL A 79 -4.88 -3.86 -4.61
CA VAL A 79 -4.39 -3.55 -3.25
C VAL A 79 -2.86 -3.56 -3.14
N SER A 80 -2.18 -4.30 -4.02
CA SER A 80 -0.71 -4.36 -4.01
C SER A 80 -0.13 -3.04 -4.48
N LYS A 81 -0.73 -2.46 -5.53
CA LYS A 81 -0.35 -1.14 -6.05
C LYS A 81 -0.55 -0.04 -5.00
N CYS A 82 -1.60 -0.12 -4.18
CA CYS A 82 -1.82 0.79 -3.06
C CYS A 82 -0.70 0.73 -2.01
N LEU A 83 -0.12 -0.45 -1.80
CA LEU A 83 1.06 -0.66 -0.94
C LEU A 83 2.39 -0.34 -1.63
N GLY A 84 2.36 0.13 -2.88
CA GLY A 84 3.55 0.38 -3.68
C GLY A 84 4.26 -0.91 -4.09
N VAL A 85 3.55 -2.03 -4.19
CA VAL A 85 4.09 -3.29 -4.69
C VAL A 85 3.83 -3.40 -6.19
N GLU A 86 4.89 -3.75 -6.92
CA GLU A 86 4.88 -4.06 -8.35
C GLU A 86 5.20 -5.55 -8.51
N TRP A 87 4.28 -6.30 -9.13
CA TRP A 87 4.46 -7.73 -9.35
C TRP A 87 5.15 -7.96 -10.70
N CYS A 88 6.30 -8.63 -10.67
CA CYS A 88 7.09 -8.95 -11.86
C CYS A 88 7.06 -10.47 -12.10
N LYS A 89 6.50 -10.90 -13.23
CA LYS A 89 6.50 -12.32 -13.59
C LYS A 89 7.90 -12.74 -14.05
N VAL A 90 8.40 -13.85 -13.53
CA VAL A 90 9.71 -14.46 -13.89
C VAL A 90 9.49 -15.63 -14.83
#